data_AF-A0A6A7KGW5-F1
#
_entry.id   AF-A0A6A7KGW5-F1
#
_cell.length_a   1.000
_cell.length_b   1.000
_cell.length_c   1.000
_cell.angle_alpha   90.00
_cell.angle_beta   90.00
_cell.angle_gamma   90.00
#
_symmetry.space_group_name_H-M   'P 1'
#
loop_
_entity.id
_entity.type
_entity.pdbx_description
1 polymer ?
#
loop_
_entity_poly.entity_id
_entity_poly.type
_entity_poly.pdbx_seq_one_letter_code
_entity_poly.pdbx_strand_id
1 'polypeptide(L)'
;MDKLKLYIIGFLVAIIAIAAGIIYKWGFWMLVRIVLSLGFLGLTLMLGFFLALTLYAESWKYAGLLVIPTALSAYATYLTITWQKLKVVGGIILLFAFGLVFGIWYISEPDLSLTDRFRSAESLERAGKYKAAARKYEKKGNYLKAAEMYEKLGWMESAAWAYEKAEKYEKAAEIYEQLYEKEKDTYYLKEAHEYWKKAGNMERAAKALERYAEEEPWFWEDVAKLYEELGNEEKARKAWEKALEYYKGEAQEEGVFWEDVGNIARKLGMEELAREAYQKFLEYCLKEAENDPMWWKHVAEAYEYLGEKDKAEEARKKYEEYRQRIIKSNEETSNFPEEKGSQ
;
A
#
# COMPACT_ATOMS: atom_id res chain seq x y z
N MET A 1 -21.96 1.10 19.42
CA MET A 1 -22.45 1.51 18.09
C MET A 1 -22.09 2.96 17.88
N ASP A 2 -21.42 3.29 16.77
CA ASP A 2 -21.07 4.67 16.44
C ASP A 2 -22.32 5.56 16.35
N LYS A 3 -22.26 6.80 16.86
CA LYS A 3 -23.42 7.72 16.89
C LYS A 3 -24.01 7.92 15.50
N LEU A 4 -23.15 7.95 14.48
CA LEU A 4 -23.54 8.00 13.07
C LEU A 4 -24.40 6.79 12.66
N LYS A 5 -24.02 5.57 13.05
CA LYS A 5 -24.78 4.36 12.76
C LYS A 5 -26.16 4.38 13.44
N LEU A 6 -26.24 4.88 14.68
CA LEU A 6 -27.50 5.06 15.40
C LEU A 6 -28.44 6.06 14.71
N TYR A 7 -27.93 7.20 14.23
CA TYR A 7 -28.74 8.15 13.47
C TYR A 7 -29.22 7.60 12.14
N ILE A 8 -28.38 6.85 11.42
CA ILE A 8 -28.75 6.20 10.16
C ILE A 8 -29.86 5.16 10.41
N ILE A 9 -29.71 4.32 11.43
CA ILE A 9 -30.73 3.32 11.78
C ILE A 9 -32.04 4.00 12.18
N GLY A 10 -31.98 5.04 13.01
CA GLY A 10 -33.17 5.80 13.42
C GLY A 10 -33.90 6.44 12.24
N PHE A 11 -33.15 7.02 11.29
CA PHE A 11 -33.71 7.60 10.06
C PHE A 11 -34.37 6.55 9.16
N LEU A 12 -33.73 5.38 8.99
CA LEU A 12 -34.29 4.27 8.20
C LEU A 12 -35.59 3.73 8.83
N VAL A 13 -35.62 3.56 10.16
CA VAL A 13 -36.83 3.14 10.89
C VAL A 13 -37.96 4.17 10.70
N ALA A 14 -37.64 5.47 10.76
CA ALA A 14 -38.62 6.52 10.51
C ALA A 14 -39.19 6.47 9.08
N ILE A 15 -38.34 6.28 8.07
CA ILE A 15 -38.79 6.12 6.67
C ILE A 15 -39.71 4.90 6.52
N ILE A 16 -39.33 3.76 7.09
CA ILE A 16 -40.13 2.53 7.01
C ILE A 16 -41.49 2.73 7.71
N ALA A 17 -41.52 3.37 8.87
CA ALA A 17 -42.76 3.67 9.59
C ALA A 17 -43.68 4.59 8.78
N ILE A 18 -43.14 5.63 8.13
CA ILE A 18 -43.89 6.52 7.24
C ILE A 18 -44.44 5.75 6.05
N ALA A 19 -43.62 4.92 5.40
CA ALA A 19 -44.04 4.09 4.28
C ALA A 19 -45.16 3.12 4.66
N ALA A 20 -45.03 2.44 5.81
CA ALA A 20 -46.05 1.54 6.34
C ALA A 20 -47.36 2.28 6.65
N GLY A 21 -47.29 3.49 7.24
CA GLY A 21 -48.45 4.33 7.50
C GLY A 21 -49.18 4.77 6.22
N ILE A 22 -48.43 5.12 5.17
CA ILE A 22 -49.00 5.46 3.85
C ILE A 22 -49.68 4.25 3.22
N ILE A 23 -49.05 3.07 3.27
CA ILE A 23 -49.63 1.82 2.75
C ILE A 23 -50.93 1.49 3.50
N TYR A 24 -50.92 1.59 4.84
CA TYR A 24 -52.09 1.30 5.67
C TYR A 24 -53.28 2.22 5.36
N LYS A 25 -53.01 3.52 5.16
CA LYS A 25 -54.07 4.53 5.00
C LYS A 25 -54.57 4.69 3.56
N TRP A 26 -53.69 4.54 2.57
CA TRP A 26 -53.97 4.89 1.18
C TRP A 26 -53.55 3.82 0.16
N GLY A 27 -53.01 2.70 0.63
CA GLY A 27 -52.62 1.56 -0.21
C GLY A 27 -51.24 1.68 -0.83
N PHE A 28 -50.72 0.54 -1.30
CA PHE A 28 -49.38 0.41 -1.90
C PHE A 28 -49.15 1.34 -3.10
N TRP A 29 -50.14 1.47 -3.99
CA TRP A 29 -49.99 2.31 -5.19
C TRP A 29 -49.89 3.81 -4.88
N MET A 30 -50.44 4.27 -3.75
CA MET A 30 -50.23 5.64 -3.29
C MET A 30 -48.78 5.86 -2.87
N LEU A 31 -48.18 4.90 -2.16
CA LEU A 31 -46.76 4.97 -1.82
C LEU A 31 -45.89 5.02 -3.08
N VAL A 32 -46.14 4.15 -4.07
CA VAL A 32 -45.41 4.16 -5.35
C VAL A 32 -45.55 5.51 -6.05
N ARG A 33 -46.75 6.12 -6.05
CA ARG A 33 -46.98 7.46 -6.60
C ARG A 33 -46.15 8.52 -5.92
N ILE A 34 -46.14 8.54 -4.59
CA ILE A 34 -45.38 9.52 -3.81
C ILE A 34 -43.88 9.34 -4.09
N VAL A 35 -43.37 8.12 -4.05
CA VAL A 35 -41.95 7.83 -4.28
C VAL A 35 -41.52 8.24 -5.69
N LEU A 36 -42.26 7.85 -6.73
CA LEU A 36 -41.95 8.23 -8.11
C LEU A 36 -42.04 9.75 -8.32
N SER A 37 -43.06 10.39 -7.74
CA SER A 37 -43.24 11.85 -7.87
C SER A 37 -42.12 12.63 -7.20
N LEU A 38 -41.74 12.25 -5.98
CA LEU A 38 -40.63 12.88 -5.27
C LEU A 38 -39.29 12.60 -5.97
N GLY A 39 -39.08 11.38 -6.48
CA GLY A 39 -37.88 11.00 -7.22
C GLY A 39 -37.69 11.84 -8.49
N PHE A 40 -38.71 11.91 -9.35
CA PHE A 40 -38.65 12.74 -10.55
C PHE A 40 -38.63 14.23 -10.25
N LEU A 41 -39.35 14.70 -9.23
CA LEU A 41 -39.30 16.11 -8.82
C LEU A 41 -37.88 16.49 -8.37
N GLY A 42 -37.25 15.67 -7.54
CA GLY A 42 -35.86 15.88 -7.12
C GLY A 42 -34.89 15.89 -8.30
N LEU A 43 -35.03 14.93 -9.22
CA LEU A 43 -34.22 14.88 -10.44
C LEU A 43 -34.42 16.12 -11.32
N THR A 44 -35.66 16.57 -11.51
CA THR A 44 -35.99 17.76 -12.28
C THR A 44 -35.40 19.02 -11.66
N LEU A 45 -35.51 19.19 -10.35
CA LEU A 45 -34.93 20.33 -9.64
C LEU A 45 -33.41 20.34 -9.76
N MET A 46 -32.76 19.19 -9.59
CA MET A 46 -31.32 19.05 -9.77
C MET A 46 -30.88 19.39 -11.20
N LEU A 47 -31.52 18.80 -12.20
CA LEU A 47 -31.21 19.07 -13.61
C LEU A 47 -31.49 20.54 -13.99
N GLY A 48 -32.60 21.10 -13.50
CA GLY A 48 -32.96 22.49 -13.69
C GLY A 48 -31.94 23.45 -13.06
N PHE A 49 -31.43 23.13 -11.88
CA PHE A 49 -30.36 23.89 -11.24
C PHE A 49 -29.08 23.89 -12.10
N PHE A 50 -28.63 22.72 -12.57
CA PHE A 50 -27.44 22.64 -13.45
C PHE A 50 -27.67 23.29 -14.82
N LEU A 51 -28.89 23.22 -15.36
CA LEU A 51 -29.25 23.93 -16.59
C LEU A 51 -29.17 25.44 -16.40
N ALA A 52 -29.73 25.97 -15.30
CA ALA A 52 -29.63 27.39 -14.97
C ALA A 52 -28.17 27.82 -14.78
N LEU A 53 -27.36 27.01 -14.09
CA LEU A 53 -25.94 27.27 -13.88
C LEU A 53 -25.16 27.29 -15.20
N THR A 54 -25.40 26.34 -16.10
CA THR A 54 -24.71 26.27 -17.41
C THR A 54 -25.12 27.38 -18.36
N LEU A 55 -26.38 27.83 -18.32
CA LEU A 55 -26.85 29.02 -19.03
C LEU A 55 -26.22 30.30 -18.46
N TYR A 56 -26.17 30.43 -17.14
CA TYR A 56 -25.52 31.56 -16.45
C TYR A 56 -24.02 31.63 -16.79
N ALA A 57 -23.35 30.48 -16.90
CA ALA A 57 -21.95 30.38 -17.31
C ALA A 57 -21.73 30.50 -18.85
N GLU A 58 -22.75 30.86 -19.62
CA GLU A 58 -22.73 30.98 -21.09
C GLU A 58 -22.24 29.71 -21.83
N SER A 59 -22.36 28.56 -21.19
CA SER A 59 -21.91 27.29 -21.73
C SER A 59 -23.01 26.58 -22.53
N TRP A 60 -23.34 27.15 -23.70
CA TRP A 60 -24.42 26.71 -24.58
C TRP A 60 -24.38 25.23 -24.96
N LYS A 61 -23.18 24.63 -25.10
CA LYS A 61 -23.02 23.20 -25.40
C LYS A 61 -23.62 22.32 -24.29
N TYR A 62 -23.28 22.59 -23.03
CA TYR A 62 -23.77 21.81 -21.89
C TYR A 62 -25.22 22.14 -21.56
N ALA A 63 -25.62 23.41 -21.72
CA ALA A 63 -27.03 23.79 -21.60
C ALA A 63 -27.90 23.00 -22.59
N GLY A 64 -27.49 22.91 -23.87
CA GLY A 64 -28.18 22.12 -24.89
C GLY A 64 -28.32 20.63 -24.53
N LEU A 65 -27.29 20.03 -23.93
CA LEU A 65 -27.33 18.64 -23.46
C LEU A 65 -28.29 18.43 -22.28
N LEU A 66 -28.51 19.45 -21.45
CA LEU A 66 -29.37 19.37 -20.26
C LEU A 66 -30.84 19.69 -20.52
N VAL A 67 -31.19 20.44 -21.57
CA VAL A 67 -32.58 20.81 -21.88
C VAL A 67 -33.48 19.58 -22.04
N ILE A 68 -33.07 18.61 -22.86
CA ILE A 68 -33.86 17.40 -23.15
C ILE A 68 -34.12 16.56 -21.89
N PRO A 69 -33.09 16.14 -21.10
CA PRO A 69 -33.33 15.37 -19.89
C PRO A 69 -34.12 16.16 -18.83
N THR A 70 -33.93 17.49 -18.73
CA THR A 70 -34.70 18.33 -17.80
C THR A 70 -36.19 18.33 -18.18
N ALA A 71 -36.51 18.52 -19.47
CA ALA A 71 -37.88 18.52 -19.96
C ALA A 71 -38.55 17.14 -19.81
N LEU A 72 -37.83 16.05 -20.11
CA LEU A 72 -38.32 14.69 -19.91
C LEU A 72 -38.57 14.37 -18.43
N SER A 73 -37.65 14.79 -17.54
CA SER A 73 -37.82 14.64 -16.09
C SER A 73 -39.02 15.44 -15.59
N ALA A 74 -39.19 16.70 -16.03
CA ALA A 74 -40.33 17.53 -15.64
C ALA A 74 -41.67 16.95 -16.12
N TYR A 75 -41.70 16.42 -17.34
CA TYR A 75 -42.88 15.72 -17.87
C TYR A 75 -43.19 14.45 -17.08
N ALA A 76 -42.15 13.67 -16.73
CA ALA A 76 -42.32 12.51 -15.86
C ALA A 76 -42.84 12.91 -14.47
N THR A 77 -42.33 13.98 -13.86
CA THR A 77 -42.84 14.54 -12.60
C THR A 77 -44.34 14.84 -12.70
N TYR A 78 -44.77 15.49 -13.78
CA TYR A 78 -46.19 15.79 -14.01
C TYR A 78 -47.03 14.50 -14.13
N LEU A 79 -46.58 13.53 -14.93
CA LEU A 79 -47.29 12.27 -15.14
C LEU A 79 -47.37 11.43 -13.86
N THR A 80 -46.34 11.41 -13.03
CA THR A 80 -46.35 10.70 -11.75
C THR A 80 -47.22 11.41 -10.72
N ILE A 81 -47.20 12.74 -10.68
CA ILE A 81 -48.05 13.52 -9.77
C ILE A 81 -49.52 13.38 -10.16
N THR A 82 -49.87 13.40 -11.45
CA THR A 82 -51.26 13.24 -11.92
C THR A 82 -51.70 11.79 -12.07
N TRP A 83 -50.76 10.84 -11.93
CA TRP A 83 -50.96 9.41 -12.10
C TRP A 83 -51.52 9.02 -13.48
N GLN A 84 -50.92 9.59 -14.52
CA GLN A 84 -51.34 9.39 -15.92
C GLN A 84 -50.24 8.68 -16.73
N LYS A 85 -50.66 7.91 -17.75
CA LYS A 85 -49.77 7.32 -18.76
C LYS A 85 -48.51 6.62 -18.19
N LEU A 86 -48.68 5.75 -17.19
CA LEU A 86 -47.57 5.07 -16.50
C LEU A 86 -46.60 4.30 -17.43
N LYS A 87 -47.08 3.82 -18.59
CA LYS A 87 -46.21 3.20 -19.61
C LYS A 87 -45.15 4.18 -20.14
N VAL A 88 -45.49 5.45 -20.30
CA VAL A 88 -44.56 6.51 -20.73
C VAL A 88 -43.55 6.80 -19.64
N VAL A 89 -43.99 6.87 -18.38
CA VAL A 89 -43.10 7.01 -17.22
C VAL A 89 -42.08 5.87 -17.17
N GLY A 90 -42.53 4.62 -17.36
CA GLY A 90 -41.65 3.46 -17.46
C GLY A 90 -40.61 3.58 -18.59
N GLY A 91 -41.01 4.09 -19.76
CA GLY A 91 -40.10 4.37 -20.88
C GLY A 91 -39.05 5.43 -20.54
N ILE A 92 -39.43 6.50 -19.84
CA ILE A 92 -38.49 7.55 -19.39
C ILE A 92 -37.49 6.98 -18.36
N ILE A 93 -37.96 6.15 -17.41
CA ILE A 93 -37.08 5.47 -16.44
C ILE A 93 -36.05 4.62 -17.18
N LEU A 94 -36.48 3.81 -18.15
CA LEU A 94 -35.58 2.97 -18.94
C LEU A 94 -34.56 3.81 -19.74
N LEU A 95 -34.99 4.93 -20.30
CA LEU A 95 -34.11 5.84 -21.04
C LEU A 95 -33.04 6.46 -20.13
N PHE A 96 -33.40 6.91 -18.92
CA PHE A 96 -32.43 7.43 -17.96
C PHE A 96 -31.51 6.34 -17.42
N ALA A 97 -32.02 5.14 -17.15
CA ALA A 97 -31.20 4.01 -16.76
C ALA A 97 -30.18 3.65 -17.85
N PHE A 98 -30.60 3.58 -19.11
CA PHE A 98 -29.71 3.35 -20.25
C PHE A 98 -28.69 4.47 -20.41
N GLY A 99 -29.11 5.73 -20.30
CA GLY A 99 -28.22 6.89 -20.34
C GLY A 99 -27.16 6.85 -19.24
N LEU A 100 -27.53 6.42 -18.04
CA LEU A 100 -26.60 6.26 -16.92
C LEU A 100 -25.59 5.13 -17.18
N VAL A 101 -26.06 3.96 -17.63
CA VAL A 101 -25.17 2.83 -17.99
C VAL A 101 -24.22 3.22 -19.12
N PHE A 102 -24.74 3.89 -20.16
CA PHE A 102 -23.94 4.39 -21.27
C PHE A 102 -22.93 5.45 -20.81
N GLY A 103 -23.34 6.36 -19.92
CA GLY A 103 -22.47 7.38 -19.34
C GLY A 103 -21.31 6.77 -18.55
N ILE A 104 -21.58 5.77 -17.68
CA ILE A 104 -20.54 5.03 -16.95
C ILE A 104 -19.60 4.33 -17.93
N TRP A 105 -20.14 3.63 -18.92
CA TRP A 105 -19.34 2.96 -19.95
C TRP A 105 -18.46 3.96 -20.72
N TYR A 106 -18.99 5.12 -21.09
CA TYR A 106 -18.23 6.16 -21.77
C TYR A 106 -17.13 6.77 -20.89
N ILE A 107 -17.41 7.08 -19.62
CA ILE A 107 -16.44 7.72 -18.72
C ILE A 107 -15.33 6.74 -18.29
N SER A 108 -15.61 5.44 -18.23
CA SER A 108 -14.64 4.42 -17.77
C SER A 108 -13.38 4.26 -18.65
N GLU A 109 -13.40 4.72 -19.91
CA GLU A 109 -12.24 4.68 -20.81
C GLU A 109 -12.09 6.03 -21.53
N PRO A 110 -11.69 7.11 -20.81
CA PRO A 110 -11.71 8.46 -21.36
C PRO A 110 -10.72 8.64 -22.52
N ASP A 111 -9.69 7.80 -22.57
CA ASP A 111 -8.62 7.86 -23.58
C ASP A 111 -8.99 7.16 -24.91
N LEU A 112 -10.14 6.48 -24.97
CA LEU A 112 -10.60 5.75 -26.14
C LEU A 112 -11.78 6.45 -26.81
N SER A 113 -11.57 6.86 -28.07
CA SER A 113 -12.67 7.23 -28.96
C SER A 113 -13.66 6.08 -29.12
N LEU A 114 -14.91 6.39 -29.44
CA LEU A 114 -15.98 5.41 -29.70
C LEU A 114 -15.53 4.30 -30.66
N THR A 115 -14.77 4.65 -31.70
CA THR A 115 -14.27 3.68 -32.69
C THR A 115 -13.09 2.89 -32.15
N ASP A 116 -12.18 3.50 -31.38
CA ASP A 116 -11.01 2.84 -30.81
C ASP A 116 -11.38 1.75 -29.80
N ARG A 117 -12.54 1.86 -29.13
CA ARG A 117 -13.08 0.83 -28.23
C ARG A 117 -13.32 -0.50 -28.90
N PHE A 118 -13.67 -0.51 -30.17
CA PHE A 118 -13.89 -1.74 -30.96
C PHE A 118 -12.63 -2.25 -31.65
N ARG A 119 -11.55 -1.45 -31.70
CA ARG A 119 -10.28 -1.87 -32.34
C ARG A 119 -9.48 -2.83 -31.47
N SER A 120 -8.70 -3.71 -32.11
CA SER A 120 -7.74 -4.56 -31.38
C SER A 120 -6.58 -3.73 -30.84
N ALA A 121 -5.90 -4.24 -29.80
CA ALA A 121 -4.69 -3.62 -29.25
C ALA A 121 -3.61 -3.43 -30.32
N GLU A 122 -3.41 -4.44 -31.17
CA GLU A 122 -2.44 -4.41 -32.27
C GLU A 122 -2.80 -3.37 -33.35
N SER A 123 -4.09 -3.20 -33.66
CA SER A 123 -4.52 -2.14 -34.59
C SER A 123 -4.26 -0.76 -34.01
N LEU A 124 -4.42 -0.58 -32.70
CA LEU A 124 -4.12 0.68 -32.00
C LEU A 124 -2.61 0.93 -31.95
N GLU A 125 -1.80 -0.10 -31.72
CA GLU A 125 -0.33 -0.03 -31.79
C GLU A 125 0.13 0.43 -33.18
N ARG A 126 -0.36 -0.21 -34.25
CA ARG A 126 -0.03 0.16 -35.64
C ARG A 126 -0.47 1.58 -36.00
N ALA A 127 -1.48 2.11 -35.31
CA ALA A 127 -1.94 3.47 -35.48
C ALA A 127 -1.23 4.49 -34.58
N GLY A 128 -0.17 4.09 -33.86
CA GLY A 128 0.61 4.96 -32.97
C GLY A 128 -0.12 5.34 -31.68
N LYS A 129 -1.28 4.75 -31.39
CA LYS A 129 -2.07 5.03 -30.18
C LYS A 129 -1.59 4.17 -29.02
N TYR A 130 -0.33 4.36 -28.60
CA TYR A 130 0.35 3.48 -27.64
C TYR A 130 -0.35 3.41 -26.28
N LYS A 131 -0.87 4.53 -25.75
CA LYS A 131 -1.59 4.53 -24.45
C LYS A 131 -2.80 3.60 -24.47
N ALA A 132 -3.61 3.75 -25.51
CA ALA A 132 -4.80 2.93 -25.75
C ALA A 132 -4.44 1.46 -26.00
N ALA A 133 -3.39 1.21 -26.78
CA ALA A 133 -2.88 -0.14 -27.02
C ALA A 133 -2.41 -0.81 -25.72
N ALA A 134 -1.63 -0.10 -24.89
CA ALA A 134 -1.11 -0.59 -23.60
C ALA A 134 -2.25 -1.04 -22.68
N ARG A 135 -3.26 -0.20 -22.47
CA ARG A 135 -4.44 -0.55 -21.66
C ARG A 135 -5.19 -1.76 -22.18
N LYS A 136 -5.31 -1.92 -23.51
CA LYS A 136 -5.94 -3.12 -24.08
C LYS A 136 -5.06 -4.37 -23.95
N TYR A 137 -3.75 -4.22 -23.99
CA TYR A 137 -2.83 -5.32 -23.71
C TYR A 137 -2.91 -5.75 -22.23
N GLU A 138 -2.94 -4.80 -21.28
CA GLU A 138 -3.16 -5.07 -19.85
C GLU A 138 -4.46 -5.82 -19.58
N LYS A 139 -5.59 -5.34 -20.13
CA LYS A 139 -6.90 -5.99 -19.96
C LYS A 139 -6.93 -7.42 -20.50
N LYS A 140 -6.06 -7.74 -21.44
CA LYS A 140 -5.88 -9.09 -21.99
C LYS A 140 -4.81 -9.91 -21.27
N GLY A 141 -4.19 -9.36 -20.22
CA GLY A 141 -3.09 -9.99 -19.48
C GLY A 141 -1.76 -10.05 -20.25
N ASN A 142 -1.65 -9.39 -21.41
CA ASN A 142 -0.40 -9.33 -22.17
C ASN A 142 0.45 -8.17 -21.66
N TYR A 143 1.00 -8.32 -20.46
CA TYR A 143 1.78 -7.28 -19.80
C TYR A 143 3.09 -6.96 -20.52
N LEU A 144 3.70 -7.93 -21.22
CA LEU A 144 4.90 -7.70 -22.01
C LEU A 144 4.67 -6.64 -23.10
N LYS A 145 3.61 -6.81 -23.89
CA LYS A 145 3.24 -5.83 -24.92
C LYS A 145 2.80 -4.50 -24.31
N ALA A 146 2.12 -4.52 -23.17
CA ALA A 146 1.77 -3.28 -22.47
C ALA A 146 3.02 -2.49 -22.06
N ALA A 147 4.02 -3.18 -21.50
CA ALA A 147 5.30 -2.58 -21.09
C ALA A 147 6.03 -1.93 -22.27
N GLU A 148 6.15 -2.63 -23.40
CA GLU A 148 6.74 -2.07 -24.63
C GLU A 148 6.02 -0.80 -25.11
N MET A 149 4.69 -0.73 -24.95
CA MET A 149 3.93 0.47 -25.31
C MET A 149 4.16 1.62 -24.32
N TYR A 150 4.30 1.31 -23.02
CA TYR A 150 4.63 2.32 -22.00
C TYR A 150 6.04 2.87 -22.17
N GLU A 151 7.02 2.04 -22.52
CA GLU A 151 8.36 2.51 -22.87
C GLU A 151 8.33 3.47 -24.06
N LYS A 152 7.58 3.15 -25.12
CA LYS A 152 7.40 4.05 -26.28
C LYS A 152 6.78 5.41 -25.91
N LEU A 153 6.01 5.47 -24.82
CA LEU A 153 5.44 6.71 -24.28
C LEU A 153 6.37 7.45 -23.31
N GLY A 154 7.49 6.83 -22.91
CA GLY A 154 8.36 7.34 -21.84
C GLY A 154 7.75 7.17 -20.44
N TRP A 155 6.71 6.35 -20.28
CA TRP A 155 6.01 6.13 -19.02
C TRP A 155 6.70 5.02 -18.24
N MET A 156 7.90 5.33 -17.76
CA MET A 156 8.85 4.35 -17.22
C MET A 156 8.30 3.59 -16.01
N GLU A 157 7.64 4.25 -15.06
CA GLU A 157 7.02 3.55 -13.91
C GLU A 157 5.95 2.52 -14.35
N SER A 158 5.09 2.91 -15.29
CA SER A 158 4.07 2.01 -15.84
C SER A 158 4.70 0.86 -16.64
N ALA A 159 5.81 1.13 -17.33
CA ALA A 159 6.59 0.12 -18.04
C ALA A 159 7.24 -0.87 -17.08
N ALA A 160 7.91 -0.39 -16.02
CA ALA A 160 8.50 -1.23 -14.98
C ALA A 160 7.45 -2.15 -14.37
N TRP A 161 6.34 -1.59 -13.88
CA TRP A 161 5.22 -2.36 -13.33
C TRP A 161 4.69 -3.42 -14.30
N ALA A 162 4.52 -3.08 -15.57
CA ALA A 162 4.05 -4.04 -16.58
C ALA A 162 5.10 -5.13 -16.85
N TYR A 163 6.39 -4.82 -16.84
CA TYR A 163 7.45 -5.83 -16.94
C TYR A 163 7.51 -6.75 -15.73
N GLU A 164 7.24 -6.25 -14.51
CA GLU A 164 7.10 -7.09 -13.32
C GLU A 164 5.97 -8.10 -13.47
N LYS A 165 4.79 -7.64 -13.93
CA LYS A 165 3.62 -8.51 -14.17
C LYS A 165 3.87 -9.51 -15.30
N ALA A 166 4.77 -9.19 -16.22
CA ALA A 166 5.23 -10.08 -17.28
C ALA A 166 6.39 -11.00 -16.84
N GLU A 167 6.81 -10.97 -15.57
CA GLU A 167 7.96 -11.70 -15.02
C GLU A 167 9.27 -11.43 -15.78
N LYS A 168 9.38 -10.23 -16.38
CA LYS A 168 10.60 -9.74 -17.01
C LYS A 168 11.38 -8.87 -16.03
N TYR A 169 11.84 -9.52 -14.97
CA TYR A 169 12.47 -8.84 -13.82
C TYR A 169 13.72 -8.07 -14.18
N GLU A 170 14.56 -8.55 -15.11
CA GLU A 170 15.75 -7.82 -15.58
C GLU A 170 15.38 -6.44 -16.15
N LYS A 171 14.38 -6.40 -17.04
CA LYS A 171 13.93 -5.13 -17.64
C LYS A 171 13.29 -4.20 -16.62
N ALA A 172 12.49 -4.74 -15.69
CA ALA A 172 11.91 -3.94 -14.62
C ALA A 172 13.02 -3.29 -13.76
N ALA A 173 14.02 -4.07 -13.36
CA ALA A 173 15.16 -3.58 -12.58
C ALA A 173 15.96 -2.51 -13.33
N GLU A 174 16.22 -2.68 -14.63
CA GLU A 174 16.89 -1.67 -15.45
C GLU A 174 16.12 -0.35 -15.53
N ILE A 175 14.79 -0.42 -15.63
CA ILE A 175 13.96 0.79 -15.64
C ILE A 175 13.99 1.46 -14.27
N TYR A 176 13.98 0.70 -13.17
CA TYR A 176 14.12 1.26 -11.83
C TYR A 176 15.48 1.94 -11.62
N GLU A 177 16.57 1.36 -12.11
CA GLU A 177 17.87 2.05 -12.12
C GLU A 177 17.82 3.36 -12.90
N GLN A 178 17.16 3.39 -14.07
CA GLN A 178 17.01 4.62 -14.87
C GLN A 178 16.14 5.67 -14.16
N LEU A 179 15.06 5.25 -13.51
CA LEU A 179 14.19 6.12 -12.72
C LEU A 179 14.96 6.74 -11.56
N TYR A 180 15.78 5.94 -10.85
CA TYR A 180 16.68 6.47 -9.83
C TYR A 180 17.64 7.52 -10.38
N GLU A 181 18.26 7.31 -11.55
CA GLU A 181 19.18 8.31 -12.10
C GLU A 181 18.50 9.66 -12.38
N LYS A 182 17.22 9.63 -12.73
CA LYS A 182 16.44 10.81 -13.07
C LYS A 182 15.87 11.52 -11.83
N GLU A 183 15.37 10.77 -10.87
CA GLU A 183 14.57 11.29 -9.76
C GLU A 183 15.32 11.29 -8.43
N LYS A 184 16.38 10.48 -8.32
CA LYS A 184 17.19 10.28 -7.11
C LYS A 184 16.38 9.85 -5.88
N ASP A 185 15.25 9.18 -6.12
CA ASP A 185 14.42 8.58 -5.07
C ASP A 185 14.92 7.17 -4.75
N THR A 186 15.31 6.96 -3.48
CA THR A 186 15.86 5.69 -2.99
C THR A 186 14.88 4.53 -3.07
N TYR A 187 13.58 4.80 -3.18
CA TYR A 187 12.55 3.79 -3.49
C TYR A 187 12.94 2.95 -4.70
N TYR A 188 13.44 3.57 -5.76
CA TYR A 188 13.79 2.87 -6.99
C TYR A 188 15.05 2.00 -6.87
N LEU A 189 16.02 2.36 -6.01
CA LEU A 189 17.17 1.49 -5.77
C LEU A 189 16.76 0.21 -5.04
N LYS A 190 15.84 0.34 -4.07
CA LYS A 190 15.27 -0.81 -3.37
C LYS A 190 14.52 -1.74 -4.33
N GLU A 191 13.65 -1.20 -5.18
CA GLU A 191 12.94 -2.00 -6.19
C GLU A 191 13.93 -2.63 -7.19
N ALA A 192 14.93 -1.89 -7.66
CA ALA A 192 15.96 -2.43 -8.55
C ALA A 192 16.72 -3.61 -7.91
N HIS A 193 17.11 -3.51 -6.63
CA HIS A 193 17.73 -4.61 -5.90
C HIS A 193 16.83 -5.86 -5.88
N GLU A 194 15.57 -5.70 -5.48
CA GLU A 194 14.60 -6.79 -5.38
C GLU A 194 14.37 -7.49 -6.73
N TYR A 195 14.25 -6.72 -7.82
CA TYR A 195 14.02 -7.28 -9.14
C TYR A 195 15.27 -7.90 -9.76
N TRP A 196 16.47 -7.37 -9.49
CA TRP A 196 17.71 -8.05 -9.87
C TRP A 196 17.86 -9.39 -9.14
N LYS A 197 17.49 -9.45 -7.87
CA LYS A 197 17.47 -10.69 -7.09
C LYS A 197 16.49 -11.72 -7.68
N LYS A 198 15.26 -11.30 -8.02
CA LYS A 198 14.26 -12.16 -8.71
C LYS A 198 14.72 -12.61 -10.09
N ALA A 199 15.49 -11.79 -10.80
CA ALA A 199 16.12 -12.14 -12.07
C ALA A 199 17.28 -13.14 -11.91
N GLY A 200 17.79 -13.35 -10.70
CA GLY A 200 18.97 -14.16 -10.42
C GLY A 200 20.30 -13.45 -10.69
N ASN A 201 20.28 -12.15 -11.04
CA ASN A 201 21.48 -11.35 -11.24
C ASN A 201 21.93 -10.74 -9.91
N MET A 202 22.52 -11.59 -9.06
CA MET A 202 22.94 -11.21 -7.72
C MET A 202 24.02 -10.11 -7.72
N GLU A 203 24.86 -10.03 -8.76
CA GLU A 203 25.89 -8.99 -8.86
C GLU A 203 25.29 -7.60 -9.04
N ARG A 204 24.30 -7.43 -9.94
CA ARG A 204 23.59 -6.14 -10.08
C ARG A 204 22.70 -5.87 -8.88
N ALA A 205 22.11 -6.90 -8.26
CA ALA A 205 21.37 -6.74 -7.01
C ALA A 205 22.27 -6.17 -5.90
N ALA A 206 23.49 -6.70 -5.75
CA ALA A 206 24.46 -6.21 -4.77
C ALA A 206 24.87 -4.76 -5.05
N LYS A 207 25.08 -4.41 -6.33
CA LYS A 207 25.39 -3.04 -6.73
C LYS A 207 24.23 -2.07 -6.45
N ALA A 208 22.99 -2.46 -6.69
CA ALA A 208 21.82 -1.63 -6.37
C ALA A 208 21.69 -1.41 -4.85
N LEU A 209 21.92 -2.45 -4.05
CA LEU A 209 21.91 -2.36 -2.58
C LEU A 209 23.07 -1.51 -2.05
N GLU A 210 24.26 -1.64 -2.63
CA GLU A 210 25.44 -0.83 -2.31
C GLU A 210 25.14 0.67 -2.46
N ARG A 211 24.50 1.05 -3.58
CA ARG A 211 24.06 2.44 -3.80
C ARG A 211 22.96 2.87 -2.85
N TYR A 212 22.05 1.97 -2.50
CA TYR A 212 20.99 2.26 -1.54
C TYR A 212 21.57 2.52 -0.15
N ALA A 213 22.58 1.75 0.26
CA ALA A 213 23.29 1.91 1.52
C ALA A 213 24.13 3.21 1.59
N GLU A 214 24.45 3.87 0.47
CA GLU A 214 25.06 5.20 0.51
C GLU A 214 24.11 6.26 1.10
N GLU A 215 22.80 6.11 0.89
CA GLU A 215 21.76 7.00 1.43
C GLU A 215 21.20 6.47 2.77
N GLU A 216 21.18 5.15 2.95
CA GLU A 216 20.67 4.46 4.15
C GLU A 216 21.77 3.54 4.77
N PRO A 217 22.74 4.11 5.51
CA PRO A 217 23.97 3.41 5.91
C PRO A 217 23.79 2.15 6.76
N TRP A 218 22.66 1.99 7.44
CA TRP A 218 22.33 0.75 8.17
C TRP A 218 22.35 -0.50 7.26
N PHE A 219 22.12 -0.36 5.95
CA PHE A 219 22.19 -1.49 5.01
C PHE A 219 23.61 -1.94 4.61
N TRP A 220 24.68 -1.26 5.06
CA TRP A 220 26.05 -1.65 4.69
C TRP A 220 26.41 -3.07 5.15
N GLU A 221 25.83 -3.54 6.26
CA GLU A 221 25.97 -4.93 6.70
C GLU A 221 25.37 -5.92 5.69
N ASP A 222 24.17 -5.64 5.17
CA ASP A 222 23.51 -6.49 4.18
C ASP A 222 24.26 -6.50 2.84
N VAL A 223 24.81 -5.35 2.43
CA VAL A 223 25.71 -5.25 1.27
C VAL A 223 26.93 -6.15 1.46
N ALA A 224 27.54 -6.12 2.64
CA ALA A 224 28.73 -6.90 2.94
C ALA A 224 28.44 -8.41 2.89
N LYS A 225 27.36 -8.86 3.55
CA LYS A 225 26.91 -10.26 3.50
C LYS A 225 26.64 -10.72 2.08
N LEU A 226 25.96 -9.89 1.28
CA LEU A 226 25.65 -10.25 -0.11
C LEU A 226 26.91 -10.37 -0.98
N TYR A 227 27.91 -9.51 -0.79
CA TYR A 227 29.19 -9.66 -1.49
C TYR A 227 30.00 -10.86 -1.02
N GLU A 228 29.88 -11.29 0.24
CA GLU A 228 30.47 -12.56 0.71
C GLU A 228 29.81 -13.77 0.06
N GLU A 229 28.48 -13.78 -0.05
CA GLU A 229 27.74 -14.84 -0.76
C GLU A 229 28.16 -14.94 -2.22
N LEU A 230 28.54 -13.81 -2.84
CA LEU A 230 29.07 -13.74 -4.20
C LEU A 230 30.57 -14.09 -4.30
N GLY A 231 31.25 -14.31 -3.17
CA GLY A 231 32.70 -14.56 -3.12
C GLY A 231 33.56 -13.33 -3.45
N ASN A 232 32.99 -12.13 -3.43
CA ASN A 232 33.72 -10.89 -3.68
C ASN A 232 34.28 -10.32 -2.38
N GLU A 233 35.38 -10.92 -1.91
CA GLU A 233 36.03 -10.56 -0.63
C GLU A 233 36.43 -9.09 -0.56
N GLU A 234 36.88 -8.49 -1.67
CA GLU A 234 37.32 -7.08 -1.70
C GLU A 234 36.14 -6.14 -1.43
N LYS A 235 35.02 -6.32 -2.14
CA LYS A 235 33.83 -5.48 -1.94
C LYS A 235 33.15 -5.76 -0.61
N ALA A 236 33.09 -7.03 -0.19
CA ALA A 236 32.59 -7.40 1.13
C ALA A 236 33.37 -6.69 2.25
N ARG A 237 34.70 -6.71 2.18
CA ARG A 237 35.55 -6.02 3.16
C ARG A 237 35.28 -4.52 3.19
N LYS A 238 35.19 -3.85 2.04
CA LYS A 238 34.87 -2.41 1.98
C LYS A 238 33.49 -2.10 2.56
N ALA A 239 32.49 -2.95 2.30
CA ALA A 239 31.16 -2.79 2.86
C ALA A 239 31.16 -2.99 4.38
N TRP A 240 31.91 -3.97 4.91
CA TRP A 240 32.12 -4.12 6.36
C TRP A 240 32.82 -2.92 6.99
N GLU A 241 33.80 -2.32 6.30
CA GLU A 241 34.46 -1.11 6.78
C GLU A 241 33.48 0.08 6.87
N LYS A 242 32.58 0.24 5.90
CA LYS A 242 31.51 1.25 5.94
C LYS A 242 30.46 0.96 7.02
N ALA A 243 30.05 -0.30 7.18
CA ALA A 243 29.16 -0.71 8.28
C ALA A 243 29.79 -0.40 9.64
N LEU A 244 31.08 -0.69 9.81
CA LEU A 244 31.83 -0.39 11.02
C LEU A 244 31.84 1.11 11.32
N GLU A 245 32.02 1.96 10.31
CA GLU A 245 31.98 3.42 10.47
C GLU A 245 30.60 3.89 10.95
N TYR A 246 29.52 3.39 10.32
CA TYR A 246 28.15 3.68 10.73
C TYR A 246 27.88 3.28 12.19
N TYR A 247 28.11 2.00 12.54
CA TYR A 247 27.86 1.51 13.90
C TYR A 247 28.74 2.17 14.97
N LYS A 248 29.95 2.62 14.62
CA LYS A 248 30.76 3.42 15.55
C LYS A 248 30.11 4.76 15.90
N GLY A 249 29.44 5.38 14.93
CA GLY A 249 28.65 6.60 15.13
C GLY A 249 27.47 6.33 16.05
N GLU A 250 26.62 5.37 15.68
CA GLU A 250 25.44 4.97 16.47
C GLU A 250 25.82 4.55 17.90
N ALA A 251 26.92 3.81 18.08
CA ALA A 251 27.39 3.38 19.39
C ALA A 251 27.84 4.51 20.34
N GLN A 252 28.10 5.72 19.82
CA GLN A 252 28.33 6.88 20.68
C GLN A 252 27.03 7.40 21.30
N GLU A 253 25.90 7.26 20.59
CA GLU A 253 24.59 7.72 21.04
C GLU A 253 23.88 6.64 21.86
N GLU A 254 23.93 5.40 21.38
CA GLU A 254 23.31 4.23 22.00
C GLU A 254 24.34 3.11 22.20
N GLY A 255 24.76 2.91 23.45
CA GLY A 255 25.85 1.99 23.79
C GLY A 255 25.60 0.51 23.45
N VAL A 256 24.36 0.12 23.11
CA VAL A 256 24.02 -1.23 22.66
C VAL A 256 24.76 -1.60 21.37
N PHE A 257 24.98 -0.65 20.46
CA PHE A 257 25.63 -0.89 19.17
C PHE A 257 27.14 -1.17 19.26
N TRP A 258 27.74 -1.05 20.45
CA TRP A 258 29.12 -1.51 20.66
C TRP A 258 29.29 -3.01 20.41
N GLU A 259 28.21 -3.81 20.51
CA GLU A 259 28.22 -5.22 20.09
C GLU A 259 28.48 -5.36 18.58
N ASP A 260 27.75 -4.59 17.75
CA ASP A 260 27.90 -4.61 16.29
C ASP A 260 29.30 -4.15 15.88
N VAL A 261 29.81 -3.08 16.51
CA VAL A 261 31.19 -2.61 16.31
C VAL A 261 32.19 -3.73 16.61
N GLY A 262 32.02 -4.46 17.72
CA GLY A 262 32.88 -5.57 18.12
C GLY A 262 32.82 -6.74 17.14
N ASN A 263 31.61 -7.15 16.75
CA ASN A 263 31.37 -8.23 15.80
C ASN A 263 31.99 -7.94 14.43
N ILE A 264 31.77 -6.73 13.90
CA ILE A 264 32.31 -6.31 12.59
C ILE A 264 33.83 -6.16 12.66
N ALA A 265 34.37 -5.55 13.73
CA ALA A 265 35.81 -5.41 13.93
C ALA A 265 36.51 -6.79 13.96
N ARG A 266 35.93 -7.77 14.67
CA ARG A 266 36.42 -9.15 14.67
C ARG A 266 36.44 -9.75 13.27
N LYS A 267 35.37 -9.52 12.50
CA LYS A 267 35.25 -10.03 11.12
C LYS A 267 36.31 -9.44 10.18
N LEU A 268 36.66 -8.17 10.40
CA LEU A 268 37.73 -7.47 9.69
C LEU A 268 39.15 -7.81 10.21
N GLY A 269 39.27 -8.66 11.24
CA GLY A 269 40.55 -9.01 11.87
C GLY A 269 41.14 -7.90 12.75
N MET A 270 40.34 -6.91 13.14
CA MET A 270 40.73 -5.79 13.99
C MET A 270 40.52 -6.13 15.48
N GLU A 271 41.28 -7.11 15.97
CA GLU A 271 41.08 -7.71 17.31
C GLU A 271 41.16 -6.70 18.47
N GLU A 272 42.11 -5.75 18.43
CA GLU A 272 42.23 -4.73 19.48
C GLU A 272 40.98 -3.83 19.55
N LEU A 273 40.50 -3.39 18.38
CA LEU A 273 39.27 -2.58 18.29
C LEU A 273 38.04 -3.39 18.75
N ALA A 274 37.99 -4.68 18.40
CA ALA A 274 36.92 -5.55 18.84
C ALA A 274 36.89 -5.68 20.38
N ARG A 275 38.05 -5.88 21.02
CA ARG A 275 38.17 -5.91 22.48
C ARG A 275 37.73 -4.60 23.13
N GLU A 276 38.16 -3.45 22.61
CA GLU A 276 37.71 -2.15 23.11
C GLU A 276 36.20 -1.97 22.98
N ALA A 277 35.61 -2.38 21.85
CA ALA A 277 34.17 -2.32 21.63
C ALA A 277 33.42 -3.22 22.62
N TYR A 278 33.86 -4.48 22.81
CA TYR A 278 33.23 -5.38 23.78
C TYR A 278 33.39 -4.94 25.24
N GLN A 279 34.45 -4.20 25.59
CA GLN A 279 34.57 -3.58 26.92
C GLN A 279 33.50 -2.50 27.12
N LYS A 280 33.28 -1.64 26.12
CA LYS A 280 32.23 -0.62 26.18
C LYS A 280 30.83 -1.22 26.18
N PHE A 281 30.62 -2.25 25.36
CA PHE A 281 29.37 -3.00 25.34
C PHE A 281 29.10 -3.66 26.69
N LEU A 282 30.12 -4.28 27.31
CA LEU A 282 30.01 -4.86 28.64
C LEU A 282 29.61 -3.81 29.69
N GLU A 283 30.22 -2.62 29.68
CA GLU A 283 29.86 -1.54 30.59
C GLU A 283 28.39 -1.14 30.44
N TYR A 284 27.92 -1.00 29.19
CA TYR A 284 26.52 -0.75 28.88
C TYR A 284 25.60 -1.87 29.41
N CYS A 285 25.90 -3.13 29.09
CA CYS A 285 25.08 -4.27 29.52
C CYS A 285 25.04 -4.43 31.04
N LEU A 286 26.14 -4.15 31.75
CA LEU A 286 26.16 -4.19 33.22
C LEU A 286 25.21 -3.15 33.82
N LYS A 287 25.19 -1.94 33.26
CA LYS A 287 24.27 -0.87 33.69
C LYS A 287 22.81 -1.25 33.42
N GLU A 288 22.52 -1.78 32.24
CA GLU A 288 21.15 -2.23 31.91
C GLU A 288 20.72 -3.43 32.76
N ALA A 289 21.64 -4.34 33.08
CA ALA A 289 21.37 -5.52 33.91
C ALA A 289 21.00 -5.21 35.37
N GLU A 290 21.29 -4.00 35.86
CA GLU A 290 20.80 -3.52 37.16
C GLU A 290 19.28 -3.29 37.15
N ASN A 291 18.72 -2.87 36.02
CA ASN A 291 17.31 -2.55 35.85
C ASN A 291 16.52 -3.73 35.24
N ASP A 292 17.09 -4.40 34.24
CA ASP A 292 16.51 -5.54 33.56
C ASP A 292 17.49 -6.73 33.55
N PRO A 293 17.27 -7.74 34.42
CA PRO A 293 18.13 -8.91 34.50
C PRO A 293 18.25 -9.74 33.21
N MET A 294 17.42 -9.50 32.18
CA MET A 294 17.58 -10.14 30.88
C MET A 294 18.95 -9.84 30.24
N TRP A 295 19.52 -8.67 30.52
CA TRP A 295 20.83 -8.25 30.02
C TRP A 295 22.01 -9.05 30.56
N TRP A 296 21.84 -9.83 31.64
CA TRP A 296 22.89 -10.73 32.13
C TRP A 296 23.34 -11.75 31.08
N LYS A 297 22.50 -12.07 30.08
CA LYS A 297 22.90 -12.87 28.92
C LYS A 297 24.00 -12.18 28.12
N HIS A 298 23.81 -10.91 27.76
CA HIS A 298 24.78 -10.13 26.98
C HIS A 298 26.04 -9.81 27.78
N VAL A 299 25.92 -9.58 29.09
CA VAL A 299 27.08 -9.47 30.01
C VAL A 299 27.95 -10.73 29.94
N ALA A 300 27.34 -11.92 29.95
CA ALA A 300 28.08 -13.17 29.85
C ALA A 300 28.78 -13.33 28.50
N GLU A 301 28.09 -13.02 27.40
CA GLU A 301 28.64 -13.08 26.03
C GLU A 301 29.84 -12.12 25.88
N ALA A 302 29.75 -10.90 26.43
CA ALA A 302 30.84 -9.94 26.41
C ALA A 302 32.04 -10.39 27.26
N TYR A 303 31.83 -10.89 28.48
CA TYR A 303 32.91 -11.46 29.29
C TYR A 303 33.59 -12.66 28.64
N GLU A 304 32.81 -13.54 28.00
CA GLU A 304 33.33 -14.71 27.31
C GLU A 304 34.24 -14.29 26.15
N TYR A 305 33.83 -13.30 25.36
CA TYR A 305 34.68 -12.75 24.30
C TYR A 305 35.98 -12.12 24.86
N LEU A 306 35.88 -11.37 25.96
CA LEU A 306 37.04 -10.76 26.62
C LEU A 306 37.96 -11.78 27.34
N GLY A 307 37.60 -13.07 27.35
CA GLY A 307 38.39 -14.14 27.96
C GLY A 307 38.21 -14.28 29.47
N GLU A 308 37.28 -13.54 30.07
CA GLU A 308 36.96 -13.51 31.50
C GLU A 308 35.96 -14.63 31.86
N LYS A 309 36.39 -15.89 31.70
CA LYS A 309 35.52 -17.08 31.77
C LYS A 309 34.75 -17.21 33.09
N ASP A 310 35.40 -16.94 34.22
CA ASP A 310 34.77 -17.06 35.54
C ASP A 310 33.62 -16.04 35.69
N LYS A 311 33.84 -14.79 35.26
CA LYS A 311 32.80 -13.74 35.28
C LYS A 311 31.68 -14.03 34.29
N ALA A 312 32.00 -14.62 33.13
CA ALA A 312 31.00 -15.06 32.17
C ALA A 312 30.08 -16.13 32.79
N GLU A 313 30.65 -17.11 33.51
CA GLU A 313 29.86 -18.15 34.19
C GLU A 313 28.98 -17.57 35.31
N GLU A 314 29.49 -16.63 36.10
CA GLU A 314 28.70 -15.91 37.10
C GLU A 314 27.53 -15.14 36.46
N ALA A 315 27.77 -14.44 35.35
CA ALA A 315 26.73 -13.72 34.61
C ALA A 315 25.68 -14.67 34.03
N ARG A 316 26.09 -15.82 33.47
CA ARG A 316 25.17 -16.87 32.99
C ARG A 316 24.28 -17.39 34.12
N LYS A 317 24.86 -17.62 35.30
CA LYS A 317 24.09 -18.07 36.46
C LYS A 317 23.02 -17.05 36.86
N LYS A 318 23.35 -15.75 36.89
CA LYS A 318 22.38 -14.68 37.16
C LYS A 318 21.25 -14.64 36.13
N TYR A 319 21.59 -14.80 34.85
CA TYR A 319 20.58 -14.88 33.78
C TYR A 319 19.67 -16.11 33.93
N GLU A 320 20.23 -17.28 34.25
CA GLU A 320 19.46 -18.51 34.44
C GLU A 320 18.54 -18.41 35.66
N GLU A 321 19.02 -17.86 36.78
CA GLU A 321 18.18 -17.60 37.96
C GLU A 321 16.98 -16.70 37.62
N TYR A 322 17.20 -15.67 36.81
CA TYR A 322 16.12 -14.82 36.29
C TYR A 322 15.14 -15.61 35.40
N ARG A 323 15.65 -16.39 34.43
CA ARG A 323 14.82 -17.21 33.54
C ARG A 323 13.93 -18.18 34.33
N GLN A 324 14.47 -18.85 35.33
CA GLN A 324 13.72 -19.78 36.18
C GLN A 324 12.62 -19.07 36.97
N ARG A 325 12.85 -17.85 37.47
CA ARG A 325 11.81 -17.04 38.14
C ARG A 325 10.65 -16.70 37.20
N ILE A 326 10.94 -16.31 35.96
CA ILE A 326 9.92 -16.01 34.95
C ILE A 326 9.10 -17.26 34.59
N ILE A 327 9.75 -18.40 34.37
CA ILE A 327 9.08 -19.67 34.08
C ILE A 327 8.12 -20.03 35.21
N LYS A 328 8.60 -20.00 36.47
CA LYS A 328 7.78 -20.29 37.65
C LYS A 328 6.59 -19.34 37.78
N SER A 329 6.80 -18.03 37.57
CA SER A 329 5.73 -17.03 37.60
C SER A 329 4.68 -17.26 36.49
N ASN A 330 5.10 -17.73 35.32
CA ASN A 330 4.20 -18.04 34.20
C ASN A 330 3.41 -19.32 34.44
N GLU A 331 4.01 -20.34 35.05
CA GLU A 331 3.33 -21.57 35.48
C GLU A 331 2.32 -21.32 36.61
N GLU A 332 2.63 -20.40 37.53
CA GLU A 332 1.70 -19.98 38.60
C GLU A 332 0.51 -19.18 38.05
N THR A 333 0.72 -18.38 36.99
CA THR A 333 -0.35 -17.60 36.33
C THR A 333 -1.15 -18.40 35.29
N SER A 334 -0.63 -19.49 34.73
CA SER A 334 -1.41 -20.39 33.87
C SER A 334 -2.30 -21.38 34.65
N ASN A 335 -2.09 -21.51 35.96
CA ASN A 335 -2.84 -22.41 36.86
C ASN A 335 -4.06 -21.75 37.52
N PHE A 336 -4.56 -20.61 36.99
CA PHE A 336 -5.86 -20.10 37.42
C PHE A 336 -6.98 -21.06 36.97
N PRO A 337 -7.80 -21.61 37.89
CA PRO A 337 -8.91 -22.46 37.51
C PRO A 337 -9.91 -21.67 36.67
N GLU A 338 -10.34 -22.21 35.53
CA GLU A 338 -11.54 -21.73 34.83
C GLU A 338 -12.66 -21.60 35.87
N GLU A 339 -13.18 -20.38 36.07
CA GLU A 339 -14.35 -20.15 36.89
C GLU A 339 -15.45 -21.08 36.40
N LYS A 340 -15.73 -22.13 37.19
CA LYS A 340 -16.95 -22.91 37.03
C LYS A 340 -18.11 -21.96 37.21
N GLY A 341 -18.73 -21.60 36.09
CA GLY A 341 -19.95 -20.82 36.05
C GLY A 341 -20.94 -21.34 37.08
N SER A 342 -21.33 -20.44 37.97
CA SER A 342 -22.47 -20.58 38.87
C SER A 342 -23.72 -20.93 38.05
N GLN A 343 -24.29 -22.10 38.34
CA GLN A 343 -25.64 -22.50 37.95
C GLN A 343 -26.70 -21.60 38.57
#